data_AF-A0A1V8V641-F1
#
_entry.id   AF-A0A1V8V641-F1
#
_cell.length_a   1.000
_cell.length_b   1.000
_cell.length_c   1.000
_cell.angle_alpha   90.00
_cell.angle_beta   90.00
_cell.angle_gamma   90.00
#
_symmetry.space_group_name_H-M   'P 1'
#
loop_
_entity.id
_entity.type
_entity.pdbx_description
1 polymer ?
#
loop_
_entity_poly.entity_id
_entity_poly.type
_entity_poly.pdbx_seq_one_letter_code
_entity_poly.pdbx_strand_id
1 'polypeptide(L)'
;MKTDPEYVDGIYEIAPRTYHESTSEITHFDFPAQRHFTPREVDSMLRTEGFDRYNFTDGGIGCRYWNIIILHRLELLGFIAQESALHLHSDLPYMYSTLRERVSWPIKQGTWDDPGTSQRALRMWDILSEKLTEKIDREERIARLFELARHPTNRAKVAQYLQALDVDPVGLADQMPQRRRLHAQWVSQRSALEVSAEQGEELARKRASTSDDEEDEDEEQELNEERGDE
;
A
#
# COMPACT_ATOMS: atom_id res chain seq x y z
N MET A 1 -12.41 -7.52 7.09
CA MET A 1 -11.98 -8.93 7.06
C MET A 1 -11.66 -9.36 8.48
N LYS A 2 -12.12 -10.54 8.90
CA LYS A 2 -11.71 -11.19 10.15
C LYS A 2 -10.94 -12.42 9.71
N THR A 3 -9.64 -12.47 9.98
CA THR A 3 -8.81 -13.66 9.75
C THR A 3 -8.69 -14.39 11.08
N ASP A 4 -9.00 -15.68 11.11
CA ASP A 4 -8.65 -16.51 12.27
C ASP A 4 -7.12 -16.61 12.37
N PRO A 5 -6.55 -16.85 13.56
CA PRO A 5 -5.09 -16.85 13.78
C PRO A 5 -4.31 -17.81 12.88
N GLU A 6 -4.98 -18.83 12.35
CA GLU A 6 -4.43 -19.85 11.45
C GLU A 6 -4.86 -19.64 9.98
N TYR A 7 -5.72 -18.65 9.71
CA TYR A 7 -6.30 -18.41 8.40
C TYR A 7 -5.61 -17.22 7.71
N VAL A 8 -4.58 -17.56 6.96
CA VAL A 8 -3.73 -16.60 6.22
C VAL A 8 -4.31 -16.31 4.83
N ASP A 9 -5.16 -17.20 4.32
CA ASP A 9 -5.75 -17.06 2.99
C ASP A 9 -6.97 -16.13 3.00
N GLY A 10 -7.01 -15.23 2.02
CA GLY A 10 -8.04 -14.21 1.88
C GLY A 10 -8.73 -14.30 0.53
N ILE A 11 -10.02 -14.65 0.56
CA ILE A 11 -10.89 -14.55 -0.62
C ILE A 11 -11.73 -13.30 -0.49
N TYR A 12 -11.74 -12.47 -1.53
CA TYR A 12 -12.65 -11.35 -1.64
C TYR A 12 -14.10 -11.85 -1.80
N GLU A 13 -14.96 -11.40 -0.89
CA GLU A 13 -16.38 -11.78 -0.84
C GLU A 13 -17.25 -10.52 -0.70
N ILE A 14 -18.26 -10.39 -1.56
CA ILE A 14 -19.35 -9.42 -1.37
C ILE A 14 -20.48 -10.12 -0.64
N ALA A 15 -20.61 -9.86 0.66
CA ALA A 15 -21.68 -10.41 1.49
C ALA A 15 -22.37 -9.29 2.30
N PRO A 16 -23.71 -9.33 2.44
CA PRO A 16 -24.41 -8.45 3.37
C PRO A 16 -23.97 -8.80 4.80
N ARG A 17 -23.45 -7.81 5.54
CA ARG A 17 -22.98 -7.97 6.93
C ARG A 17 -23.80 -7.07 7.85
N THR A 18 -24.45 -7.64 8.85
CA THR A 18 -25.07 -6.88 9.94
C THR A 18 -24.03 -6.72 11.05
N TYR A 19 -23.34 -5.59 11.08
CA TYR A 19 -22.39 -5.29 12.16
C TYR A 19 -23.18 -4.90 13.40
N HIS A 20 -23.23 -5.79 14.40
CA HIS A 20 -23.95 -5.52 15.65
C HIS A 20 -23.14 -4.61 16.60
N GLU A 21 -21.82 -4.74 16.64
CA GLU A 21 -20.90 -3.89 17.40
C GLU A 21 -19.54 -3.91 16.71
N SER A 22 -19.07 -2.76 16.18
CA SER A 22 -17.68 -2.60 15.75
C SER A 22 -16.97 -1.70 16.75
N THR A 23 -16.08 -2.26 17.56
CA THR A 23 -15.26 -1.50 18.51
C THR A 23 -14.05 -0.84 17.85
N SER A 24 -13.83 -1.12 16.55
CA SER A 24 -12.87 -0.45 15.69
C SER A 24 -13.60 0.26 14.56
N GLU A 25 -13.31 1.54 14.39
CA GLU A 25 -13.72 2.30 13.22
C GLU A 25 -12.47 2.49 12.37
N ILE A 26 -12.45 1.88 11.18
CA ILE A 26 -11.59 2.39 10.12
C ILE A 26 -12.19 3.76 9.81
N THR A 27 -11.48 4.84 10.13
CA THR A 27 -11.86 6.19 9.70
C THR A 27 -12.26 6.13 8.23
N HIS A 28 -13.48 6.57 7.92
CA HIS A 28 -14.02 6.52 6.57
C HIS A 28 -13.03 7.18 5.60
N PHE A 29 -12.58 6.41 4.59
CA PHE A 29 -11.77 6.92 3.49
C PHE A 29 -12.67 7.09 2.28
N ASP A 30 -13.08 8.33 2.03
CA ASP A 30 -13.93 8.67 0.90
C ASP A 30 -13.09 9.29 -0.23
N PHE A 31 -13.10 8.62 -1.38
CA PHE A 31 -12.45 9.11 -2.60
C PHE A 31 -13.51 9.50 -3.62
N PRO A 32 -13.55 10.78 -4.07
CA PRO A 32 -14.55 11.22 -5.03
C PRO A 32 -14.35 10.50 -6.37
N ALA A 33 -15.43 9.90 -6.86
CA ALA A 33 -15.44 9.27 -8.17
C ALA A 33 -15.18 10.32 -9.26
N GLN A 34 -14.25 10.02 -10.18
CA GLN A 34 -13.96 10.86 -11.36
C GLN A 34 -14.89 10.54 -12.53
N ARG A 35 -15.51 9.37 -12.51
CA ARG A 35 -16.54 8.96 -13.46
C ARG A 35 -17.57 8.09 -12.77
N HIS A 36 -18.72 7.91 -13.40
CA HIS A 36 -19.65 6.88 -12.97
C HIS A 36 -19.03 5.49 -13.18
N PHE A 37 -19.06 4.69 -12.12
CA PHE A 37 -18.75 3.27 -12.14
C PHE A 37 -19.67 2.55 -11.14
N THR A 38 -19.86 1.27 -11.35
CA THR A 38 -20.72 0.41 -10.54
C THR A 38 -19.89 -0.52 -9.67
N PRO A 39 -20.43 -1.00 -8.53
CA PRO A 39 -19.78 -2.05 -7.75
C PRO A 39 -19.44 -3.30 -8.58
N ARG A 40 -20.25 -3.62 -9.61
CA ARG A 40 -20.00 -4.74 -10.52
C ARG A 40 -18.76 -4.55 -11.39
N GLU A 41 -18.48 -3.32 -11.84
CA GLU A 41 -17.24 -3.05 -12.59
C GLU A 41 -16.00 -3.25 -11.71
N VAL A 42 -16.08 -2.89 -10.43
CA VAL A 42 -14.99 -3.12 -9.47
C VAL A 42 -14.82 -4.61 -9.18
N ASP A 43 -15.91 -5.34 -8.89
CA ASP A 43 -15.86 -6.80 -8.68
C ASP A 43 -15.30 -7.53 -9.90
N SER A 44 -15.76 -7.16 -11.10
CA SER A 44 -15.24 -7.72 -12.35
C SER A 44 -13.74 -7.45 -12.50
N MET A 45 -13.28 -6.23 -12.24
CA MET A 45 -11.85 -5.89 -12.29
C MET A 45 -11.05 -6.77 -11.33
N LEU A 46 -11.49 -6.89 -10.06
CA LEU A 46 -10.78 -7.68 -9.07
C LEU A 46 -10.61 -9.14 -9.51
N ARG A 47 -11.69 -9.76 -9.99
CA ARG A 47 -11.69 -11.17 -10.42
C ARG A 47 -10.89 -11.38 -11.70
N THR A 48 -11.10 -10.53 -12.71
CA THR A 48 -10.43 -10.71 -14.02
C THR A 48 -8.93 -10.45 -13.94
N GLU A 49 -8.49 -9.62 -12.99
CA GLU A 49 -7.07 -9.28 -12.80
C GLU A 49 -6.41 -10.07 -11.66
N GLY A 50 -7.14 -11.02 -11.04
CA GLY A 50 -6.64 -11.92 -9.99
C GLY A 50 -6.44 -11.27 -8.62
N PHE A 51 -6.92 -10.05 -8.41
CA PHE A 51 -6.83 -9.33 -7.14
C PHE A 51 -7.81 -9.81 -6.06
N ASP A 52 -8.72 -10.73 -6.40
CA ASP A 52 -9.72 -11.32 -5.50
C ASP A 52 -9.17 -12.44 -4.62
N ARG A 53 -7.96 -12.95 -4.90
CA ARG A 53 -7.27 -13.98 -4.12
C ARG A 53 -5.97 -13.46 -3.55
N TYR A 54 -6.01 -13.08 -2.27
CA TYR A 54 -4.89 -12.43 -1.61
C TYR A 54 -4.67 -13.01 -0.23
N ASN A 55 -3.45 -13.47 0.00
CA ASN A 55 -3.06 -14.09 1.25
C ASN A 55 -2.38 -13.04 2.13
N PHE A 56 -2.95 -12.84 3.31
CA PHE A 56 -2.48 -11.86 4.27
C PHE A 56 -1.16 -12.32 4.88
N THR A 57 -0.47 -11.41 5.57
CA THR A 57 0.56 -11.82 6.53
C THR A 57 -0.09 -12.25 7.84
N ASP A 58 0.65 -12.97 8.69
CA ASP A 58 0.24 -13.33 10.04
C ASP A 58 -0.42 -12.16 10.80
N GLY A 59 -1.53 -12.46 11.47
CA GLY A 59 -2.35 -11.48 12.20
C GLY A 59 -3.21 -10.57 11.30
N GLY A 60 -3.38 -10.90 10.01
CA GLY A 60 -4.25 -10.16 9.09
C GLY A 60 -3.75 -8.75 8.73
N ILE A 61 -2.48 -8.45 9.01
CA ILE A 61 -1.91 -7.10 8.87
C ILE A 61 -1.80 -6.67 7.40
N GLY A 62 -1.70 -7.64 6.48
CA GLY A 62 -1.57 -7.42 5.04
C GLY A 62 -2.76 -6.72 4.37
N CYS A 63 -3.88 -6.51 5.07
CA CYS A 63 -5.05 -5.86 4.49
C CYS A 63 -4.79 -4.41 4.07
N ARG A 64 -3.87 -3.71 4.75
CA ARG A 64 -3.51 -2.33 4.39
C ARG A 64 -2.85 -2.27 3.02
N TYR A 65 -1.91 -3.17 2.75
CA TYR A 65 -1.25 -3.27 1.45
C TYR A 65 -2.24 -3.56 0.34
N TRP A 66 -3.13 -4.55 0.53
CA TRP A 66 -4.18 -4.86 -0.45
C TRP A 66 -5.04 -3.65 -0.78
N ASN A 67 -5.53 -2.91 0.23
CA ASN A 67 -6.36 -1.73 0.00
C ASN A 67 -5.63 -0.65 -0.82
N ILE A 68 -4.34 -0.42 -0.55
CA ILE A 68 -3.53 0.56 -1.31
C ILE A 68 -3.39 0.13 -2.77
N ILE A 69 -3.11 -1.16 -3.01
CA ILE A 69 -2.97 -1.71 -4.36
C ILE A 69 -4.28 -1.61 -5.14
N ILE A 70 -5.41 -2.00 -4.53
CA ILE A 70 -6.72 -1.88 -5.19
C ILE A 70 -7.04 -0.42 -5.48
N LEU A 71 -6.80 0.47 -4.51
CA LEU A 71 -7.07 1.89 -4.70
C LEU A 71 -6.21 2.45 -5.84
N HIS A 72 -4.93 2.11 -5.90
CA HIS A 72 -4.05 2.54 -7.00
C HIS A 72 -4.55 2.00 -8.35
N ARG A 73 -5.03 0.76 -8.39
CA ARG A 73 -5.63 0.22 -9.62
C ARG A 73 -6.85 1.01 -10.07
N LEU A 74 -7.70 1.45 -9.14
CA LEU A 74 -8.85 2.31 -9.44
C LEU A 74 -8.41 3.68 -9.98
N GLU A 75 -7.29 4.24 -9.51
CA GLU A 75 -6.72 5.48 -10.07
C GLU A 75 -6.27 5.28 -11.52
N LEU A 76 -5.57 4.17 -11.80
CA LEU A 76 -5.06 3.86 -13.14
C LEU A 76 -6.20 3.67 -14.16
N LEU A 77 -7.36 3.19 -13.69
CA LEU A 77 -8.56 3.04 -14.51
C LEU A 77 -9.40 4.33 -14.60
N GLY A 78 -8.97 5.41 -13.92
CA GLY A 78 -9.66 6.69 -13.88
C GLY A 78 -11.00 6.68 -13.13
N PHE A 79 -11.19 5.73 -12.19
CA PHE A 79 -12.42 5.65 -11.41
C PHE A 79 -12.41 6.70 -10.30
N ILE A 80 -11.24 6.99 -9.76
CA ILE A 80 -10.99 7.94 -8.67
C ILE A 80 -9.83 8.88 -9.02
N ALA A 81 -9.64 9.93 -8.21
CA ALA A 81 -8.60 10.93 -8.42
C ALA A 81 -7.19 10.35 -8.31
N GLN A 82 -6.25 10.88 -9.07
CA GLN A 82 -4.82 10.55 -8.91
C GLN A 82 -4.34 10.89 -7.50
N GLU A 83 -3.37 10.12 -6.99
CA GLU A 83 -2.77 10.25 -5.65
C GLU A 83 -3.64 9.88 -4.45
N SER A 84 -4.89 9.45 -4.66
CA SER A 84 -5.73 8.77 -3.67
C SER A 84 -5.03 7.59 -2.96
N ALA A 85 -4.32 6.73 -3.68
CA ALA A 85 -3.59 5.60 -3.13
C ALA A 85 -2.41 6.04 -2.25
N LEU A 86 -1.71 7.10 -2.66
CA LEU A 86 -0.64 7.70 -1.88
C LEU A 86 -1.18 8.41 -0.62
N HIS A 87 -2.35 9.03 -0.72
CA HIS A 87 -3.08 9.58 0.42
C HIS A 87 -3.47 8.47 1.40
N LEU A 88 -4.05 7.37 0.91
CA LEU A 88 -4.40 6.22 1.73
C LEU A 88 -3.17 5.60 2.41
N HIS A 89 -2.06 5.46 1.67
CA HIS A 89 -0.78 5.02 2.23
C HIS A 89 -0.29 5.95 3.35
N SER A 90 -0.66 7.23 3.33
CA SER A 90 -0.25 8.17 4.36
C SER A 90 -1.00 7.98 5.69
N ASP A 91 -2.22 7.44 5.64
CA ASP A 91 -3.11 7.29 6.78
C ASP A 91 -3.18 5.86 7.33
N LEU A 92 -3.06 4.84 6.47
CA LEU A 92 -3.11 3.44 6.90
C LEU A 92 -2.01 2.97 7.88
N PRO A 93 -0.80 3.58 7.95
CA PRO A 93 0.21 3.21 8.94
C PRO A 93 -0.16 3.54 10.39
N TYR A 94 -1.42 3.86 10.69
CA TYR A 94 -1.88 4.16 12.03
C TYR A 94 -3.05 3.27 12.42
N MET A 95 -3.08 2.83 13.68
CA MET A 95 -4.28 2.30 14.30
C MET A 95 -5.09 3.45 14.90
N TYR A 96 -6.33 3.56 14.43
CA TYR A 96 -7.29 4.54 14.92
C TYR A 96 -8.17 3.85 15.96
N SER A 97 -7.92 4.14 17.24
CA SER A 97 -8.86 3.86 18.31
C SER A 97 -9.52 5.17 18.71
N THR A 98 -10.84 5.20 18.81
CA THR A 98 -11.60 6.39 19.23
C THR A 98 -11.20 6.93 20.60
N LEU A 99 -10.51 6.11 21.41
CA LEU A 99 -10.14 6.40 22.80
C LEU A 99 -8.64 6.57 23.01
N ARG A 100 -7.79 6.42 21.98
CA ARG A 100 -6.33 6.47 22.12
C ARG A 100 -5.66 7.31 21.04
N GLU A 101 -4.48 7.82 21.35
CA GLU A 101 -3.61 8.41 20.34
C GLU A 101 -3.27 7.41 19.24
N ARG A 102 -3.04 7.93 18.03
CA ARG A 102 -2.70 7.12 16.85
C ARG A 102 -1.42 6.34 17.12
N VAL A 103 -1.50 5.02 17.05
CA VAL A 103 -0.32 4.15 17.19
C VAL A 103 0.17 3.78 15.81
N SER A 104 1.46 4.02 15.53
CA SER A 104 2.09 3.60 14.29
C SER A 104 2.00 2.08 14.15
N TRP A 105 1.62 1.61 12.98
CA TRP A 105 1.46 0.21 12.64
C TRP A 105 2.03 -0.04 11.24
N PRO A 106 2.99 -0.95 11.09
CA PRO A 106 3.63 -1.17 9.80
C PRO A 106 2.63 -1.74 8.79
N ILE A 107 2.80 -1.34 7.53
CA ILE A 107 2.17 -1.99 6.40
C ILE A 107 3.04 -3.18 6.04
N LYS A 108 2.45 -4.37 6.01
CA LYS A 108 3.13 -5.59 5.57
C LYS A 108 2.56 -6.03 4.24
N GLN A 109 3.40 -6.46 3.30
CA GLN A 109 2.94 -7.06 2.06
C GLN A 109 2.53 -8.51 2.30
N GLY A 110 1.33 -8.85 1.88
CA GLY A 110 0.94 -10.22 1.61
C GLY A 110 1.23 -10.60 0.17
N THR A 111 0.66 -11.71 -0.28
CA THR A 111 0.95 -12.31 -1.59
C THR A 111 -0.33 -12.65 -2.33
N TRP A 112 -0.30 -12.63 -3.66
CA TRP A 112 -1.41 -13.14 -4.49
C TRP A 112 -1.10 -14.56 -4.97
N ASP A 113 -2.15 -15.36 -5.13
CA ASP A 113 -2.03 -16.75 -5.61
C ASP A 113 -1.53 -16.80 -7.05
N ASP A 114 -1.96 -15.87 -7.90
CA ASP A 114 -1.50 -15.75 -9.29
C ASP A 114 -0.16 -14.98 -9.37
N PRO A 115 0.92 -15.58 -9.92
CA PRO A 115 2.21 -14.90 -10.09
C PRO A 115 2.12 -13.62 -10.93
N GLY A 116 1.24 -13.61 -11.95
CA GLY A 116 1.02 -12.43 -12.79
C GLY A 116 0.43 -11.25 -11.99
N THR A 117 -0.48 -11.54 -11.07
CA THR A 117 -1.10 -10.58 -10.16
C THR A 117 -0.08 -10.05 -9.17
N SER A 118 0.73 -10.93 -8.58
CA SER A 118 1.82 -10.54 -7.67
C SER A 118 2.79 -9.56 -8.36
N GLN A 119 3.23 -9.85 -9.60
CA GLN A 119 4.08 -8.93 -10.35
C GLN A 119 3.40 -7.60 -10.69
N ARG A 120 2.10 -7.59 -11.00
CA ARG A 120 1.34 -6.35 -11.23
C ARG A 120 1.29 -5.52 -9.95
N ALA A 121 1.04 -6.14 -8.81
CA ALA A 121 1.01 -5.47 -7.51
C ALA A 121 2.36 -4.87 -7.13
N LEU A 122 3.47 -5.61 -7.33
CA LEU A 122 4.82 -5.10 -7.10
C LEU A 122 5.11 -3.86 -7.96
N ARG A 123 4.82 -3.91 -9.27
CA ARG A 123 4.99 -2.73 -10.15
C ARG A 123 4.16 -1.54 -9.68
N MET A 124 2.94 -1.78 -9.22
CA MET A 124 2.08 -0.73 -8.65
C MET A 124 2.66 -0.14 -7.36
N TRP A 125 3.28 -0.98 -6.52
CA TRP A 125 3.98 -0.54 -5.32
C TRP A 125 5.23 0.28 -5.63
N ASP A 126 6.00 -0.12 -6.63
CA ASP A 126 7.18 0.62 -7.09
C ASP A 126 6.80 2.02 -7.58
N ILE A 127 5.75 2.13 -8.40
CA ILE A 127 5.24 3.43 -8.87
C ILE A 127 4.83 4.32 -7.70
N LEU A 128 4.16 3.77 -6.68
CA LEU A 128 3.79 4.54 -5.48
C LEU A 128 5.03 4.99 -4.69
N SER A 129 6.03 4.13 -4.59
CA SER A 129 7.30 4.42 -3.91
C SER A 129 8.11 5.50 -4.63
N GLU A 130 8.15 5.46 -5.96
CA GLU A 130 8.75 6.50 -6.80
C GLU A 130 8.02 7.84 -6.61
N LYS A 131 6.69 7.86 -6.71
CA LYS A 131 5.89 9.08 -6.49
C LYS A 131 6.10 9.67 -5.08
N LEU A 132 6.19 8.83 -4.06
CA LEU A 132 6.49 9.29 -2.69
C LEU A 132 7.89 9.91 -2.62
N THR A 133 8.88 9.28 -3.25
CA THR A 133 10.26 9.78 -3.32
C THR A 133 10.33 11.13 -4.01
N GLU A 134 9.64 11.29 -5.15
CA GLU A 134 9.53 12.58 -5.84
C GLU A 134 8.93 13.68 -4.96
N LYS A 135 7.89 13.36 -4.17
CA LYS A 135 7.30 14.32 -3.22
C LYS A 135 8.27 14.69 -2.11
N ILE A 136 9.00 13.73 -1.55
CA ILE A 136 10.03 13.97 -0.53
C ILE A 136 11.11 14.89 -1.09
N ASP A 137 11.66 14.57 -2.26
CA ASP A 137 12.73 15.33 -2.90
C ASP A 137 12.29 16.75 -3.26
N ARG A 138 11.05 16.90 -3.73
CA ARG A 138 10.45 18.22 -3.99
C ARG A 138 10.41 19.06 -2.72
N GLU A 139 9.95 18.53 -1.60
CA GLU A 139 9.88 19.28 -0.34
C GLU A 139 11.27 19.59 0.23
N GLU A 140 12.24 18.68 0.11
CA GLU A 140 13.62 18.98 0.47
C GLU A 140 14.18 20.14 -0.33
N ARG A 141 13.95 20.14 -1.65
CA ARG A 141 14.39 21.22 -2.53
C ARG A 141 13.78 22.55 -2.11
N ILE A 142 12.50 22.56 -1.75
CA ILE A 142 11.79 23.76 -1.30
C ILE A 142 12.33 24.24 0.05
N ALA A 143 12.61 23.33 0.99
CA ALA A 143 13.24 23.67 2.25
C ALA A 143 14.64 24.28 2.06
N ARG A 144 15.46 23.71 1.17
CA ARG A 144 16.78 24.26 0.84
C ARG A 144 16.69 25.65 0.20
N LEU A 145 15.76 25.83 -0.74
CA LEU A 145 15.49 27.12 -1.36
C LEU A 145 15.06 28.16 -0.31
N PHE A 146 14.17 27.79 0.60
CA PHE A 146 13.73 28.67 1.69
C PHE A 146 14.91 29.12 2.58
N GLU A 147 15.80 28.21 2.95
CA GLU A 147 17.01 28.55 3.71
C GLU A 147 17.94 29.50 2.92
N LEU A 148 18.12 29.27 1.62
CA LEU A 148 18.91 30.16 0.75
C LEU A 148 18.32 31.57 0.65
N ALA A 149 16.99 31.71 0.65
CA ALA A 149 16.30 33.01 0.59
C ALA A 149 16.50 33.87 1.85
N ARG A 150 17.04 33.31 2.94
CA ARG A 150 17.45 34.10 4.11
C ARG A 150 18.51 35.15 3.76
N HIS A 151 19.35 34.85 2.77
CA HIS A 151 20.32 35.81 2.23
C HIS A 151 19.62 36.75 1.23
N PRO A 152 19.64 38.08 1.46
CA PRO A 152 18.93 39.05 0.61
C PRO A 152 19.31 38.96 -0.87
N THR A 153 20.58 38.68 -1.17
CA THR A 153 21.12 38.55 -2.53
C THR A 153 20.54 37.38 -3.32
N ASN A 154 20.02 36.35 -2.64
CA ASN A 154 19.47 35.15 -3.27
C ASN A 154 17.96 35.21 -3.48
N ARG A 155 17.24 36.16 -2.85
CA ARG A 155 15.78 36.17 -2.79
C ARG A 155 15.09 36.15 -4.16
N ALA A 156 15.54 37.00 -5.08
CA ALA A 156 14.95 37.08 -6.42
C ALA A 156 15.13 35.77 -7.21
N LYS A 157 16.33 35.20 -7.17
CA LYS A 157 16.64 33.93 -7.83
C LYS A 157 15.87 32.76 -7.21
N VAL A 158 15.79 32.71 -5.87
CA VAL A 158 15.02 31.69 -5.16
C VAL A 158 13.53 31.79 -5.49
N ALA A 159 12.96 33.00 -5.54
CA ALA A 159 11.56 33.19 -5.90
C ALA A 159 11.24 32.61 -7.29
N GLN A 160 12.12 32.81 -8.27
CA GLN A 160 11.98 32.19 -9.60
C GLN A 160 12.00 30.66 -9.55
N TYR A 161 12.88 30.05 -8.75
CA TYR A 161 12.92 28.60 -8.59
C TYR A 161 11.70 28.04 -7.86
N LEU A 162 11.19 28.75 -6.84
CA LEU A 162 9.97 28.35 -6.14
C LEU A 162 8.77 28.42 -7.08
N GLN A 163 8.65 29.48 -7.89
CA GLN A 163 7.62 29.58 -8.93
C GLN A 163 7.73 28.44 -9.96
N ALA A 164 8.93 28.06 -10.36
CA ALA A 164 9.14 26.92 -11.27
C ALA A 164 8.75 25.56 -10.66
N LEU A 165 8.64 25.47 -9.34
CA LEU A 165 8.13 24.30 -8.61
C LEU A 165 6.64 24.40 -8.29
N ASP A 166 5.94 25.41 -8.83
CA ASP A 166 4.56 25.74 -8.51
C ASP A 166 4.35 26.00 -7.01
N VAL A 167 5.27 26.78 -6.42
CA VAL A 167 5.21 27.22 -5.03
C VAL A 167 5.14 28.73 -4.99
N ASP A 168 4.05 29.24 -4.42
CA ASP A 168 3.95 30.67 -4.11
C ASP A 168 4.93 31.01 -2.98
N PRO A 169 5.92 31.89 -3.20
CA PRO A 169 6.82 32.34 -2.14
C PRO A 169 6.09 33.17 -1.07
N VAL A 170 4.92 33.74 -1.36
CA VAL A 170 4.12 34.53 -0.41
C VAL A 170 3.55 33.62 0.68
N GLY A 171 3.79 33.96 1.95
CA GLY A 171 3.34 33.15 3.09
C GLY A 171 4.09 31.82 3.28
N LEU A 172 5.10 31.53 2.44
CA LEU A 172 5.88 30.29 2.53
C LEU A 172 6.51 30.10 3.92
N ALA A 173 6.99 31.19 4.54
CA ALA A 173 7.58 31.15 5.88
C ALA A 173 6.60 30.62 6.93
N ASP A 174 5.33 31.01 6.86
CA ASP A 174 4.28 30.57 7.78
C ASP A 174 3.89 29.11 7.53
N GLN A 175 4.05 28.63 6.30
CA GLN A 175 3.78 27.23 5.92
C GLN A 175 4.92 26.28 6.25
N MET A 176 6.17 26.75 6.35
CA MET A 176 7.36 25.89 6.55
C MET A 176 7.25 24.92 7.74
N PRO A 177 6.71 25.29 8.92
CA PRO A 177 6.54 24.34 10.02
C PRO A 177 5.65 23.15 9.65
N GLN A 178 4.53 23.40 8.96
CA GLN A 178 3.62 22.35 8.50
C GLN A 178 4.28 21.48 7.44
N ARG A 179 4.95 22.09 6.46
CA ARG A 179 5.66 21.37 5.39
C ARG A 179 6.77 20.47 5.91
N ARG A 180 7.53 20.93 6.90
CA ARG A 180 8.56 20.11 7.58
C ARG A 180 7.95 18.91 8.30
N ARG A 181 6.78 19.06 8.93
CA ARG A 181 6.06 17.93 9.54
C ARG A 181 5.62 16.92 8.49
N LEU A 182 5.03 17.39 7.38
CA LEU A 182 4.62 16.54 6.26
C LEU A 182 5.81 15.81 5.63
N HIS A 183 6.93 16.51 5.40
CA HIS A 183 8.16 15.92 4.88
C HIS A 183 8.69 14.82 5.81
N ALA A 184 8.78 15.08 7.12
CA ALA A 184 9.21 14.07 8.08
C ALA A 184 8.28 12.85 8.11
N GLN A 185 6.96 13.07 7.98
CA GLN A 185 5.97 12.01 7.86
C GLN A 185 6.21 11.17 6.59
N TRP A 186 6.43 11.81 5.44
CA TRP A 186 6.71 11.11 4.18
C TRP A 186 8.03 10.33 4.20
N VAL A 187 9.08 10.88 4.80
CA VAL A 187 10.36 10.17 5.00
C VAL A 187 10.14 8.91 5.84
N SER A 188 9.40 9.02 6.94
CA SER A 188 9.04 7.86 7.77
C SER A 188 8.22 6.82 7.00
N GLN A 189 7.34 7.26 6.10
CA GLN A 189 6.53 6.39 5.26
C GLN A 189 7.35 5.68 4.19
N ARG A 190 8.36 6.33 3.60
CA ARG A 190 9.25 5.68 2.62
C ARG A 190 9.98 4.49 3.24
N SER A 191 10.51 4.65 4.45
CA SER A 191 11.14 3.55 5.17
C SER A 191 10.15 2.41 5.46
N ALA A 192 8.87 2.71 5.68
CA ALA A 192 7.84 1.68 5.85
C ALA A 192 7.54 0.94 4.52
N LEU A 193 7.59 1.62 3.38
CA LEU A 193 7.44 1.00 2.06
C LEU A 193 8.58 0.02 1.75
N GLU A 194 9.82 0.43 2.02
CA GLU A 194 11.03 -0.37 1.80
C GLU A 194 10.97 -1.68 2.60
N VAL A 195 10.66 -1.60 3.90
CA VAL A 195 10.50 -2.78 4.77
C VAL A 195 9.37 -3.69 4.29
N SER A 196 8.29 -3.12 3.77
CA SER A 196 7.16 -3.89 3.24
C SER A 196 7.55 -4.70 2.01
N ALA A 197 8.32 -4.10 1.09
CA ALA A 197 8.77 -4.74 -0.14
C ALA A 197 9.69 -5.93 0.14
N GLU A 198 10.67 -5.76 1.03
CA GLU A 198 11.57 -6.85 1.45
C GLU A 198 10.80 -8.05 2.03
N GLN A 199 9.77 -7.79 2.84
CA GLN A 199 8.91 -8.82 3.42
C GLN A 199 8.08 -9.58 2.36
N GLY A 200 7.53 -8.86 1.38
CA GLY A 200 6.76 -9.46 0.30
C GLY A 200 7.61 -10.40 -0.56
N GLU A 201 8.84 -9.98 -0.89
CA GLU A 201 9.79 -10.81 -1.63
C GLU A 201 10.24 -12.05 -0.85
N GLU A 202 10.43 -11.94 0.47
CA GLU A 202 10.75 -13.08 1.32
C GLU A 202 9.60 -14.09 1.37
N LEU A 203 8.35 -13.61 1.53
CA LEU A 203 7.17 -14.47 1.55
C LEU A 203 6.95 -15.19 0.22
N ALA A 204 7.12 -14.48 -0.90
CA ALA A 204 7.02 -15.07 -2.24
C ALA A 204 8.07 -16.18 -2.45
N ARG A 205 9.33 -15.94 -2.01
CA ARG A 205 10.41 -16.95 -2.08
C ARG A 205 10.11 -18.19 -1.25
N LYS A 206 9.64 -18.02 0.00
CA LYS A 206 9.28 -19.15 0.87
C LYS A 206 8.21 -20.04 0.26
N ARG A 207 7.21 -19.44 -0.39
CA ARG A 207 6.13 -20.21 -1.05
C ARG A 207 6.61 -20.97 -2.27
N ALA A 208 7.45 -20.36 -3.09
CA ALA A 208 8.05 -21.04 -4.24
C ALA A 208 8.89 -22.26 -3.80
N SER A 209 9.60 -22.18 -2.68
CA SER A 209 10.36 -23.33 -2.16
C SER A 209 9.48 -24.44 -1.58
N THR A 210 8.32 -24.11 -0.98
CA THR A 210 7.44 -25.13 -0.39
C THR A 210 6.65 -25.90 -1.45
N SER A 211 6.34 -25.31 -2.61
CA SER A 211 5.65 -26.06 -3.67
C SER A 211 6.52 -27.13 -4.31
N ASP A 212 7.85 -26.95 -4.32
CA ASP A 212 8.79 -27.89 -4.95
C ASP A 212 9.04 -29.13 -4.05
N ASP A 213 8.82 -29.03 -2.73
CA ASP A 213 9.06 -30.14 -1.78
C ASP A 213 7.83 -31.08 -1.63
N GLU A 214 6.63 -30.67 -2.06
CA GLU A 214 5.41 -31.51 -1.97
C GLU A 214 5.23 -32.45 -3.18
N GLU A 215 6.03 -32.34 -4.25
CA GLU A 215 5.91 -33.21 -5.43
C GLU A 215 6.66 -34.56 -5.27
N ASP A 216 7.54 -34.72 -4.28
CA ASP A 216 8.36 -35.94 -4.10
C ASP A 216 7.79 -36.95 -3.07
N GLU A 217 6.80 -36.58 -2.25
CA GLU A 217 6.26 -37.48 -1.20
C GLU A 217 5.15 -38.42 -1.71
N ASP A 218 4.55 -38.14 -2.87
CA ASP A 218 3.46 -38.95 -3.43
C ASP A 218 3.95 -40.14 -4.29
N GLU A 219 5.21 -40.15 -4.76
CA GLU A 219 5.75 -41.29 -5.55
C GLU A 219 6.22 -42.49 -4.69
N GLU A 220 6.46 -42.32 -3.38
CA GLU A 220 6.90 -43.43 -2.51
C GLU A 220 5.73 -44.27 -1.94
N GLN A 221 4.47 -43.82 -2.04
CA GLN A 221 3.32 -44.62 -1.60
C GLN A 221 2.79 -45.60 -2.65
N GLU A 222 2.92 -45.33 -3.95
CA GLU A 222 2.45 -46.27 -4.99
C GLU A 222 3.37 -47.50 -5.15
N LEU A 223 4.62 -47.45 -4.69
CA LEU A 223 5.56 -48.58 -4.80
C LEU A 223 5.45 -49.64 -3.69
N ASN A 224 4.64 -49.39 -2.64
CA ASN A 224 4.49 -50.33 -1.52
C ASN A 224 3.20 -51.16 -1.55
N GLU A 225 2.25 -50.89 -2.46
CA GLU A 225 1.01 -51.69 -2.58
C GLU A 225 1.15 -52.91 -3.51
N GLU A 226 2.20 -53.01 -4.34
CA GLU A 226 2.37 -54.15 -5.27
C GLU A 226 3.16 -55.36 -4.71
N ARG A 227 3.57 -55.35 -3.43
CA ARG A 227 4.49 -56.39 -2.89
C ARG A 227 3.91 -57.31 -1.83
N GLY A 228 2.60 -57.38 -1.71
CA GLY A 228 1.92 -58.13 -0.65
C GLY A 228 0.97 -59.22 -1.16
N ASP A 229 1.41 -60.10 -2.06
CA ASP A 229 0.72 -61.38 -2.33
C ASP A 229 1.69 -62.39 -3.02
N GLU A 230 2.47 -63.13 -2.23
CA GLU A 230 3.03 -64.47 -2.58
C GLU A 230 3.24 -65.33 -1.32
#